data_AF-A0A942SVW0-F1
#
_entry.id   AF-A0A942SVW0-F1
#
_cell.length_a   1.000
_cell.length_b   1.000
_cell.length_c   1.000
_cell.angle_alpha   90.00
_cell.angle_beta   90.00
_cell.angle_gamma   90.00
#
_symmetry.space_group_name_H-M   'P 1'
#
loop_
_entity.id
_entity.type
_entity.pdbx_description
1 polymer ?
#
loop_
_entity_poly.entity_id
_entity_poly.type
_entity_poly.pdbx_seq_one_letter_code
_entity_poly.pdbx_strand_id
1 'polypeptide(L)'
;MTFPFSANSLVKDIVNELPKTSDVFKSYRIDFCCGGNIPLSEAAAQGNLNIDSILEDLKAVYEKNESKETDLEVWTNSDSNTIIDHVIANYHRATEEEFKMLSPYVTKVSRVHGDNHPELLKVYELYHEFKKEMLEHMAKEEEIVFPIIRKLADGTIENRDEAINMIVELEKEHDHAGAILKELREITGDFTPPLDACGTYRLVYSRLEELEGLTFMHVHLENNILFPRYI
;
A
#
# COMPACT_ATOMS: atom_id res chain seq x y z
N MET A 1 -28.40 4.71 -4.19
CA MET A 1 -27.57 4.92 -5.39
C MET A 1 -27.36 3.58 -6.09
N THR A 2 -27.09 3.57 -7.39
CA THR A 2 -26.79 2.33 -8.13
C THR A 2 -25.31 1.98 -8.01
N PHE A 3 -25.00 0.70 -7.78
CA PHE A 3 -23.62 0.20 -7.77
C PHE A 3 -22.88 0.60 -9.06
N PRO A 4 -21.78 1.37 -8.98
CA PRO A 4 -21.17 2.02 -10.16
C PRO A 4 -20.06 1.20 -10.83
N PHE A 5 -19.57 0.14 -10.19
CA PHE A 5 -18.40 -0.60 -10.68
C PHE A 5 -18.77 -1.73 -11.65
N SER A 6 -17.86 -2.02 -12.58
CA SER A 6 -18.01 -3.07 -13.58
C SER A 6 -16.69 -3.76 -13.88
N ALA A 7 -16.73 -4.81 -14.70
CA ALA A 7 -15.55 -5.52 -15.20
C ALA A 7 -14.54 -4.63 -15.95
N ASN A 8 -14.99 -3.49 -16.49
CA ASN A 8 -14.19 -2.54 -17.24
C ASN A 8 -13.69 -1.36 -16.38
N SER A 9 -14.16 -1.24 -15.13
CA SER A 9 -13.66 -0.23 -14.21
C SER A 9 -12.18 -0.51 -13.91
N LEU A 10 -11.36 0.54 -13.89
CA LEU A 10 -9.97 0.40 -13.49
C LEU A 10 -9.90 0.10 -11.99
N VAL A 11 -9.01 -0.81 -11.61
CA VAL A 11 -8.85 -1.23 -10.21
C VAL A 11 -8.55 -0.04 -9.31
N LYS A 12 -7.62 0.84 -9.71
CA LYS A 12 -7.28 2.05 -8.96
C LYS A 12 -8.47 3.00 -8.77
N ASP A 13 -9.34 3.11 -9.78
CA ASP A 13 -10.46 4.06 -9.76
C ASP A 13 -11.55 3.57 -8.80
N ILE A 14 -11.73 2.25 -8.67
CA ILE A 14 -12.63 1.66 -7.68
C ILE A 14 -12.18 2.02 -6.25
N VAL A 15 -10.86 1.98 -5.98
CA VAL A 15 -10.31 2.38 -4.67
C VAL A 15 -10.39 3.90 -4.50
N ASN A 16 -10.12 4.70 -5.54
CA ASN A 16 -10.28 6.15 -5.48
C ASN A 16 -11.72 6.57 -5.13
N GLU A 17 -12.72 5.88 -5.67
CA GLU A 17 -14.14 6.16 -5.42
C GLU A 17 -14.62 5.59 -4.07
N LEU A 18 -14.17 4.39 -3.70
CA LEU A 18 -14.50 3.75 -2.43
C LEU A 18 -13.28 3.08 -1.80
N PRO A 19 -12.44 3.80 -1.04
CA PRO A 19 -11.17 3.28 -0.48
C PRO A 19 -11.28 2.00 0.34
N LYS A 20 -12.43 1.73 0.96
CA LYS A 20 -12.68 0.46 1.67
C LYS A 20 -12.72 -0.78 0.76
N THR A 21 -12.83 -0.60 -0.55
CA THR A 21 -12.70 -1.70 -1.52
C THR A 21 -11.27 -2.23 -1.62
N SER A 22 -10.27 -1.49 -1.12
CA SER A 22 -8.90 -1.99 -0.99
C SER A 22 -8.83 -3.29 -0.18
N ASP A 23 -9.70 -3.47 0.83
CA ASP A 23 -9.77 -4.73 1.59
C ASP A 23 -10.19 -5.92 0.72
N VAL A 24 -11.09 -5.69 -0.24
CA VAL A 24 -11.49 -6.70 -1.24
C VAL A 24 -10.29 -7.02 -2.13
N PHE A 25 -9.60 -6.01 -2.68
CA PHE A 25 -8.46 -6.27 -3.54
C PHE A 25 -7.31 -6.96 -2.81
N LYS A 26 -7.03 -6.61 -1.54
CA LYS A 26 -6.08 -7.33 -0.69
C LYS A 26 -6.46 -8.80 -0.51
N SER A 27 -7.73 -9.11 -0.21
CA SER A 27 -8.17 -10.50 -0.05
C SER A 27 -8.04 -11.33 -1.33
N TYR A 28 -8.17 -10.67 -2.49
CA TYR A 28 -8.01 -11.30 -3.80
C TYR A 28 -6.58 -11.21 -4.37
N ARG A 29 -5.63 -10.58 -3.65
CA ARG A 29 -4.25 -10.35 -4.10
C ARG A 29 -4.18 -9.57 -5.42
N ILE A 30 -5.10 -8.62 -5.59
CA ILE A 30 -5.12 -7.69 -6.71
C ILE A 30 -4.33 -6.45 -6.33
N ASP A 31 -3.30 -6.13 -7.11
CA ASP A 31 -2.51 -4.92 -6.95
C ASP A 31 -3.30 -3.69 -7.45
N PHE A 32 -3.78 -2.90 -6.50
CA PHE A 32 -4.51 -1.65 -6.76
C PHE A 32 -3.64 -0.40 -6.64
N CYS A 33 -2.40 -0.53 -6.18
CA CYS A 33 -1.54 0.60 -5.82
C CYS A 33 -0.54 0.93 -6.93
N CYS A 34 0.27 -0.02 -7.40
CA CYS A 34 1.20 0.17 -8.52
C CYS A 34 0.58 -0.31 -9.84
N GLY A 35 0.03 -1.53 -9.85
CA GLY A 35 -0.58 -2.18 -11.01
C GLY A 35 -2.05 -1.82 -11.28
N GLY A 36 -2.63 -0.90 -10.51
CA GLY A 36 -4.08 -0.62 -10.52
C GLY A 36 -4.62 0.02 -11.81
N ASN A 37 -3.76 0.41 -12.76
CA ASN A 37 -4.14 1.03 -14.03
C ASN A 37 -4.58 0.03 -15.11
N ILE A 38 -5.26 -1.05 -14.71
CA ILE A 38 -5.82 -2.07 -15.60
C ILE A 38 -7.30 -2.31 -15.25
N PRO A 39 -8.12 -2.80 -16.21
CA PRO A 39 -9.50 -3.19 -15.94
C PRO A 39 -9.58 -4.31 -14.88
N LEU A 40 -10.63 -4.29 -14.07
CA LEU A 40 -10.88 -5.35 -13.08
C LEU A 40 -10.92 -6.76 -13.69
N SER A 41 -11.44 -6.89 -14.91
CA SER A 41 -11.44 -8.15 -15.66
C SER A 41 -10.04 -8.66 -15.99
N GLU A 42 -9.11 -7.77 -16.29
CA GLU A 42 -7.72 -8.13 -16.55
C GLU A 42 -7.02 -8.55 -15.26
N ALA A 43 -7.18 -7.78 -14.18
CA ALA A 43 -6.63 -8.14 -12.87
C ALA A 43 -7.15 -9.51 -12.38
N ALA A 44 -8.45 -9.77 -12.54
CA ALA A 44 -9.05 -11.06 -12.21
C ALA A 44 -8.46 -12.20 -13.06
N ALA A 45 -8.26 -11.97 -14.37
CA ALA A 45 -7.66 -12.97 -15.25
C ALA A 45 -6.20 -13.29 -14.88
N GLN A 46 -5.40 -12.28 -14.52
CA GLN A 46 -4.01 -12.45 -14.07
C GLN A 46 -3.92 -13.33 -12.81
N GLY A 47 -4.89 -13.21 -11.89
CA GLY A 47 -4.97 -14.02 -10.67
C GLY A 47 -5.76 -15.33 -10.82
N ASN A 48 -6.29 -15.65 -12.00
CA ASN A 48 -7.23 -16.76 -12.21
C ASN A 48 -8.43 -16.72 -11.23
N LEU A 49 -8.97 -15.52 -11.01
CA LEU A 49 -10.05 -15.23 -10.07
C LEU A 49 -11.41 -15.17 -10.76
N ASN A 50 -12.46 -15.44 -10.00
CA ASN A 50 -13.83 -15.25 -10.49
C ASN A 50 -14.22 -13.77 -10.35
N ILE A 51 -14.41 -13.10 -11.48
CA ILE A 51 -14.79 -11.69 -11.54
C ILE A 51 -16.17 -11.41 -10.90
N ASP A 52 -17.12 -12.32 -11.03
CA ASP A 52 -18.46 -12.16 -10.47
C ASP A 52 -18.39 -12.16 -8.94
N SER A 53 -17.56 -13.03 -8.35
CA SER A 53 -17.31 -13.05 -6.89
C SER A 53 -16.69 -11.74 -6.40
N ILE A 54 -15.72 -11.19 -7.14
CA ILE A 54 -15.11 -9.89 -6.79
C ILE A 54 -16.16 -8.77 -6.87
N LEU A 55 -16.98 -8.73 -7.92
CA LEU A 55 -18.04 -7.73 -8.06
C LEU A 55 -19.11 -7.85 -6.96
N GLU A 56 -19.44 -9.07 -6.53
CA GLU A 56 -20.35 -9.31 -5.39
C GLU A 56 -19.76 -8.76 -4.08
N ASP A 57 -18.49 -9.02 -3.79
CA ASP A 57 -17.82 -8.52 -2.59
C ASP A 57 -17.68 -6.98 -2.62
N LEU A 58 -17.32 -6.40 -3.76
CA LEU A 58 -17.29 -4.94 -3.96
C LEU A 58 -18.67 -4.33 -3.74
N LYS A 59 -19.73 -4.97 -4.24
CA LYS A 59 -21.11 -4.52 -4.05
C LYS A 59 -21.53 -4.59 -2.58
N ALA A 60 -21.15 -5.64 -1.86
CA ALA A 60 -21.42 -5.76 -0.43
C ALA A 60 -20.74 -4.63 0.37
N VAL A 61 -19.48 -4.28 0.02
CA VAL A 61 -18.77 -3.13 0.62
C VAL A 61 -19.48 -1.82 0.26
N TYR A 62 -19.90 -1.64 -0.99
CA TYR A 62 -20.64 -0.47 -1.44
C TYR A 62 -21.94 -0.25 -0.65
N GLU A 63 -22.81 -1.25 -0.59
CA GLU A 63 -24.11 -1.19 0.09
C GLU A 63 -23.95 -0.92 1.61
N LYS A 64 -22.91 -1.48 2.24
CA LYS A 64 -22.63 -1.26 3.66
C LYS A 64 -22.18 0.17 3.98
N ASN A 65 -21.58 0.86 3.01
CA ASN A 65 -21.05 2.22 3.20
C ASN A 65 -21.94 3.33 2.61
N GLU A 66 -23.04 2.98 1.92
CA GLU A 66 -24.00 3.91 1.31
C GLU A 66 -24.66 4.89 2.31
N SER A 67 -24.69 4.56 3.60
CA SER A 67 -25.37 5.34 4.65
C SER A 67 -24.45 6.22 5.51
N LYS A 68 -23.15 6.23 5.23
CA LYS A 68 -22.20 7.13 5.89
C LYS A 68 -21.77 8.16 4.86
N GLU A 69 -21.92 9.46 5.17
CA GLU A 69 -21.03 10.47 4.59
C GLU A 69 -19.62 9.93 4.81
N THR A 70 -19.02 9.39 3.75
CA THR A 70 -17.68 8.86 3.84
C THR A 70 -16.76 10.06 3.94
N ASP A 71 -15.75 9.99 4.81
CA ASP A 71 -14.64 10.96 4.92
C ASP A 71 -13.83 11.14 3.60
N LEU A 72 -14.34 10.66 2.45
CA LEU A 72 -13.58 10.21 1.29
C LEU A 72 -13.99 10.86 -0.05
N GLU A 73 -15.08 11.64 -0.11
CA GLU A 73 -15.23 12.68 -1.16
C GLU A 73 -14.09 13.72 -1.10
N VAL A 74 -13.29 13.66 -0.02
CA VAL A 74 -12.24 14.57 0.37
C VAL A 74 -10.96 14.38 -0.45
N TRP A 75 -10.44 13.17 -0.73
CA TRP A 75 -9.05 13.05 -1.24
C TRP A 75 -8.87 13.35 -2.72
N THR A 76 -9.70 12.79 -3.61
CA THR A 76 -9.63 13.08 -5.05
C THR A 76 -9.85 14.57 -5.33
N ASN A 77 -10.65 15.24 -4.51
CA ASN A 77 -10.94 16.68 -4.58
C ASN A 77 -10.06 17.56 -3.67
N SER A 78 -9.22 16.99 -2.79
CA SER A 78 -8.34 17.75 -1.91
C SER A 78 -7.19 18.35 -2.69
N ASP A 79 -6.69 19.50 -2.26
CA ASP A 79 -5.47 20.05 -2.81
C ASP A 79 -4.25 19.19 -2.41
N SER A 80 -3.16 19.34 -3.16
CA SER A 80 -1.97 18.50 -2.98
C SER A 80 -1.28 18.70 -1.63
N ASN A 81 -1.38 19.89 -0.99
CA ASN A 81 -0.81 20.09 0.34
C ASN A 81 -1.54 19.25 1.38
N THR A 82 -2.87 19.22 1.30
CA THR A 82 -3.72 18.42 2.18
C THR A 82 -3.40 16.92 2.06
N ILE A 83 -3.18 16.41 0.84
CA ILE A 83 -2.79 15.01 0.62
C ILE A 83 -1.41 14.73 1.21
N ILE A 84 -0.42 15.58 0.94
CA ILE A 84 0.95 15.43 1.49
C ILE A 84 0.92 15.40 3.02
N ASP A 85 0.22 16.35 3.65
CA ASP A 85 0.12 16.43 5.11
C ASP A 85 -0.55 15.18 5.69
N HIS A 86 -1.55 14.63 4.97
CA HIS A 86 -2.20 13.39 5.36
C HIS A 86 -1.27 12.17 5.23
N VAL A 87 -0.55 12.06 4.12
CA VAL A 87 0.45 10.99 3.87
C VAL A 87 1.46 10.95 5.02
N ILE A 88 2.07 12.10 5.33
CA ILE A 88 3.05 12.21 6.41
C ILE A 88 2.40 11.80 7.74
N ALA A 89 1.28 12.41 8.11
CA ALA A 89 0.71 12.23 9.44
C ALA A 89 0.15 10.83 9.71
N ASN A 90 -0.38 10.14 8.68
CA ASN A 90 -1.14 8.91 8.86
C ASN A 90 -0.40 7.67 8.34
N TYR A 91 0.51 7.83 7.39
CA TYR A 91 1.29 6.72 6.85
C TYR A 91 2.74 6.80 7.31
N HIS A 92 3.47 7.88 7.05
CA HIS A 92 4.90 7.92 7.40
C HIS A 92 5.13 7.73 8.90
N ARG A 93 4.42 8.50 9.73
CA ARG A 93 4.56 8.40 11.19
C ARG A 93 4.08 7.06 11.73
N ALA A 94 3.05 6.46 11.15
CA ALA A 94 2.55 5.15 11.54
C ALA A 94 3.56 4.05 11.19
N THR A 95 4.11 4.07 9.97
CA THR A 95 5.12 3.12 9.47
C THR A 95 6.41 3.20 10.30
N GLU A 96 6.89 4.41 10.63
CA GLU A 96 8.07 4.60 11.48
C GLU A 96 7.90 3.97 12.88
N GLU A 97 6.77 4.25 13.54
CA GLU A 97 6.50 3.69 14.88
C GLU A 97 6.29 2.17 14.79
N GLU A 98 5.63 1.68 13.74
CA GLU A 98 5.48 0.25 13.48
C GLU A 98 6.83 -0.44 13.34
N PHE A 99 7.76 0.12 12.54
CA PHE A 99 9.11 -0.42 12.39
C PHE A 99 9.87 -0.48 13.72
N LYS A 100 9.80 0.58 14.52
CA LYS A 100 10.43 0.64 15.83
C LYS A 100 9.87 -0.42 16.78
N MET A 101 8.55 -0.61 16.76
CA MET A 101 7.85 -1.53 17.66
C MET A 101 7.93 -2.99 17.21
N LEU A 102 8.01 -3.27 15.90
CA LEU A 102 8.03 -4.62 15.33
C LEU A 102 9.43 -5.23 15.25
N SER A 103 10.48 -4.42 15.01
CA SER A 103 11.87 -4.89 14.85
C SER A 103 12.35 -5.83 15.96
N PRO A 104 12.10 -5.58 17.26
CA PRO A 104 12.53 -6.50 18.31
C PRO A 104 11.86 -7.87 18.23
N TYR A 105 10.61 -7.94 17.77
CA TYR A 105 9.86 -9.19 17.66
C TYR A 105 10.29 -10.00 16.44
N VAL A 106 10.52 -9.35 15.29
CA VAL A 106 11.09 -10.00 14.09
C VAL A 106 12.45 -10.61 14.41
N THR A 107 13.33 -9.85 15.06
CA THR A 107 14.64 -10.35 15.52
C THR A 107 14.50 -11.54 16.47
N LYS A 108 13.57 -11.44 17.43
CA LYS A 108 13.35 -12.50 18.43
C LYS A 108 12.80 -13.78 17.80
N VAL A 109 11.80 -13.69 16.94
CA VAL A 109 11.16 -14.88 16.35
C VAL A 109 12.14 -15.61 15.44
N SER A 110 12.88 -14.87 14.62
CA SER A 110 13.93 -15.39 13.76
C SER A 110 15.01 -16.12 14.56
N ARG A 111 15.51 -15.52 15.64
CA ARG A 111 16.54 -16.13 16.50
C ARG A 111 16.07 -17.39 17.24
N VAL A 112 14.82 -17.43 17.70
CA VAL A 112 14.30 -18.53 18.53
C VAL A 112 13.80 -19.70 17.70
N HIS A 113 13.19 -19.41 16.54
CA HIS A 113 12.53 -20.42 15.72
C HIS A 113 13.24 -20.71 14.41
N GLY A 114 14.19 -19.88 13.97
CA GLY A 114 14.84 -19.96 12.65
C GLY A 114 15.52 -21.29 12.34
N ASP A 115 16.00 -22.03 13.34
CA ASP A 115 16.60 -23.36 13.13
C ASP A 115 15.55 -24.40 12.66
N ASN A 116 14.31 -24.29 13.15
CA ASN A 116 13.21 -25.19 12.79
C ASN A 116 12.30 -24.61 11.70
N HIS A 117 12.29 -23.29 11.56
CA HIS A 117 11.45 -22.48 10.68
C HIS A 117 12.36 -21.54 9.88
N PRO A 118 13.14 -22.06 8.90
CA PRO A 118 14.16 -21.29 8.18
C PRO A 118 13.58 -20.11 7.38
N GLU A 119 12.29 -20.14 7.04
CA GLU A 119 11.58 -19.00 6.44
C GLU A 119 11.68 -17.75 7.33
N LEU A 120 11.76 -17.90 8.65
CA LEU A 120 11.90 -16.77 9.58
C LEU A 120 13.26 -16.07 9.52
N LEU A 121 14.29 -16.76 9.03
CA LEU A 121 15.58 -16.12 8.72
C LEU A 121 15.41 -15.20 7.51
N LYS A 122 14.67 -15.65 6.50
CA LYS A 122 14.38 -14.85 5.30
C LYS A 122 13.41 -13.70 5.61
N VAL A 123 12.40 -13.91 6.45
CA VAL A 123 11.53 -12.83 6.96
C VAL A 123 12.36 -11.75 7.65
N TYR A 124 13.35 -12.12 8.45
CA TYR A 124 14.24 -11.15 9.10
C TYR A 124 15.02 -10.31 8.09
N GLU A 125 15.61 -10.94 7.08
CA GLU A 125 16.34 -10.26 6.01
C GLU A 125 15.45 -9.27 5.26
N LEU A 126 14.35 -9.76 4.69
CA LEU A 126 13.42 -8.96 3.89
C LEU A 126 12.79 -7.82 4.70
N TYR A 127 12.41 -8.08 5.95
CA TYR A 127 11.86 -7.04 6.82
C TYR A 127 12.85 -5.91 7.07
N HIS A 128 14.13 -6.23 7.32
CA HIS A 128 15.14 -5.21 7.59
C HIS A 128 15.60 -4.46 6.33
N GLU A 129 15.56 -5.12 5.16
CA GLU A 129 15.70 -4.49 3.86
C GLU A 129 14.56 -3.49 3.61
N PHE A 130 13.31 -3.96 3.65
CA PHE A 130 12.11 -3.14 3.50
C PHE A 130 12.08 -1.95 4.46
N LYS A 131 12.41 -2.18 5.74
CA LYS A 131 12.49 -1.12 6.74
C LYS A 131 13.49 -0.04 6.35
N LYS A 132 14.68 -0.44 5.91
CA LYS A 132 15.74 0.51 5.56
C LYS A 132 15.28 1.36 4.38
N GLU A 133 14.78 0.71 3.34
CA GLU A 133 14.34 1.38 2.12
C GLU A 133 13.17 2.33 2.37
N MET A 134 12.13 1.88 3.08
CA MET A 134 10.99 2.75 3.41
C MET A 134 11.40 3.97 4.23
N LEU A 135 12.32 3.83 5.19
CA LEU A 135 12.80 4.98 5.98
C LEU A 135 13.60 5.96 5.12
N GLU A 136 14.45 5.47 4.22
CA GLU A 136 15.22 6.30 3.29
C GLU A 136 14.31 7.01 2.27
N HIS A 137 13.31 6.28 1.76
CA HIS A 137 12.31 6.75 0.82
C HIS A 137 11.42 7.85 1.43
N MET A 138 10.76 7.60 2.56
CA MET A 138 9.89 8.59 3.22
C MET A 138 10.66 9.87 3.60
N ALA A 139 11.92 9.74 4.03
CA ALA A 139 12.77 10.90 4.29
C ALA A 139 13.06 11.70 3.02
N LYS A 140 13.37 11.03 1.91
CA LYS A 140 13.58 11.66 0.60
C LYS A 140 12.30 12.38 0.12
N GLU A 141 11.15 11.78 0.31
CA GLU A 141 9.87 12.42 0.00
C GLU A 141 9.69 13.70 0.81
N GLU A 142 9.80 13.64 2.13
CA GLU A 142 9.56 14.78 3.01
C GLU A 142 10.58 15.91 2.85
N GLU A 143 11.86 15.59 2.69
CA GLU A 143 12.93 16.58 2.62
C GLU A 143 13.11 17.18 1.22
N ILE A 144 12.74 16.45 0.17
CA ILE A 144 13.04 16.82 -1.22
C ILE A 144 11.79 16.85 -2.09
N VAL A 145 11.09 15.72 -2.24
CA VAL A 145 10.08 15.60 -3.30
C VAL A 145 8.77 16.32 -2.96
N PHE A 146 8.25 16.21 -1.75
CA PHE A 146 7.06 16.93 -1.31
C PHE A 146 7.25 18.45 -1.37
N PRO A 147 8.37 19.06 -0.90
CA PRO A 147 8.64 20.48 -1.15
C PRO A 147 8.60 20.87 -2.63
N ILE A 148 9.07 20.00 -3.52
CA ILE A 148 9.00 20.21 -4.98
C ILE A 148 7.56 20.13 -5.49
N ILE A 149 6.77 19.15 -5.03
CA ILE A 149 5.36 19.01 -5.37
C ILE A 149 4.55 20.23 -4.92
N ARG A 150 4.84 20.79 -3.74
CA ARG A 150 4.20 22.04 -3.29
C ARG A 150 4.51 23.21 -4.23
N LYS A 151 5.76 23.36 -4.66
CA LYS A 151 6.15 24.38 -5.66
C LYS A 151 5.50 24.14 -7.03
N LEU A 152 5.33 22.88 -7.43
CA LEU A 152 4.60 22.51 -8.64
C LEU A 152 3.12 22.91 -8.54
N ALA A 153 2.48 22.67 -7.39
CA ALA A 153 1.10 23.07 -7.12
C ALA A 153 0.91 24.60 -7.18
N ASP A 154 1.87 25.34 -6.64
CA ASP A 154 1.86 26.81 -6.63
C ASP A 154 2.30 27.43 -7.97
N GLY A 155 2.79 26.62 -8.91
CA GLY A 155 3.32 27.10 -10.20
C GLY A 155 4.61 27.90 -10.09
N THR A 156 5.40 27.68 -9.02
CA THR A 156 6.62 28.45 -8.71
C THR A 156 7.92 27.70 -9.01
N ILE A 157 7.84 26.48 -9.55
CA ILE A 157 9.02 25.70 -9.91
C ILE A 157 9.69 26.27 -11.17
N GLU A 158 11.02 26.40 -11.15
CA GLU A 158 11.78 26.87 -12.32
C GLU A 158 11.96 25.75 -13.37
N ASN A 159 12.31 24.54 -12.92
CA ASN A 159 12.54 23.39 -13.79
C ASN A 159 11.48 22.30 -13.55
N ARG A 160 10.38 22.35 -14.32
CA ARG A 160 9.26 21.42 -14.18
C ARG A 160 9.63 19.99 -14.59
N ASP A 161 10.43 19.80 -15.64
CA ASP A 161 10.77 18.48 -16.16
C ASP A 161 11.63 17.69 -15.17
N GLU A 162 12.60 18.36 -14.53
CA GLU A 162 13.40 17.76 -13.46
C GLU A 162 12.56 17.37 -12.25
N ALA A 163 11.60 18.23 -11.87
CA ALA A 163 10.67 17.93 -10.79
C ALA A 163 9.80 16.70 -11.09
N ILE A 164 9.25 16.59 -12.30
CA ILE A 164 8.47 15.42 -12.73
C ILE A 164 9.32 14.15 -12.73
N ASN A 165 10.57 14.22 -13.22
CA ASN A 165 11.47 13.07 -13.19
C ASN A 165 11.72 12.55 -11.77
N MET A 166 11.83 13.44 -10.76
CA MET A 166 11.97 13.01 -9.37
C MET A 166 10.74 12.25 -8.86
N ILE A 167 9.53 12.63 -9.29
CA ILE A 167 8.29 11.92 -8.94
C ILE A 167 8.26 10.54 -9.60
N VAL A 168 8.62 10.45 -10.88
CA VAL A 168 8.66 9.16 -11.62
C VAL A 168 9.68 8.19 -11.02
N GLU A 169 10.80 8.68 -10.48
CA GLU A 169 11.75 7.79 -9.78
C GLU A 169 11.19 7.22 -8.47
N LEU A 170 10.25 7.89 -7.79
CA LEU A 170 9.60 7.33 -6.60
C LEU A 170 8.70 6.13 -6.93
N GLU A 171 8.01 6.15 -8.09
CA GLU A 171 7.17 5.01 -8.51
C GLU A 171 8.01 3.72 -8.65
N LYS A 172 9.27 3.83 -9.07
CA LYS A 172 10.20 2.68 -9.12
C LYS A 172 10.59 2.17 -7.74
N GLU A 173 10.75 3.08 -6.77
CA GLU A 173 11.01 2.71 -5.37
C GLU A 173 9.77 2.00 -4.78
N HIS A 174 8.56 2.44 -5.13
CA HIS A 174 7.31 1.78 -4.76
C HIS A 174 7.20 0.36 -5.33
N ASP A 175 7.54 0.15 -6.60
CA ASP A 175 7.56 -1.18 -7.21
C ASP A 175 8.50 -2.13 -6.48
N HIS A 176 9.66 -1.65 -6.03
CA HIS A 176 10.62 -2.46 -5.28
C HIS A 176 10.09 -2.82 -3.88
N ALA A 177 9.54 -1.83 -3.17
CA ALA A 177 8.90 -2.03 -1.87
C ALA A 177 7.75 -3.06 -1.96
N GLY A 178 6.92 -2.97 -3.01
CA GLY A 178 5.87 -3.93 -3.32
C GLY A 178 6.40 -5.35 -3.61
N ALA A 179 7.54 -5.47 -4.29
CA ALA A 179 8.18 -6.76 -4.54
C ALA A 179 8.65 -7.44 -3.25
N ILE A 180 9.23 -6.69 -2.31
CA ILE A 180 9.66 -7.23 -1.01
C ILE A 180 8.44 -7.70 -0.19
N LEU A 181 7.37 -6.90 -0.15
CA LEU A 181 6.13 -7.28 0.55
C LEU A 181 5.49 -8.53 -0.04
N LYS A 182 5.49 -8.65 -1.37
CA LYS A 182 5.02 -9.86 -2.06
C LYS A 182 5.85 -11.09 -1.66
N GLU A 183 7.18 -10.98 -1.64
CA GLU A 183 8.05 -12.08 -1.21
C GLU A 183 7.79 -12.44 0.26
N LEU A 184 7.64 -11.45 1.15
CA LEU A 184 7.25 -11.67 2.55
C LEU A 184 5.93 -12.45 2.66
N ARG A 185 4.90 -12.05 1.91
CA ARG A 185 3.61 -12.76 1.92
C ARG A 185 3.73 -14.18 1.38
N GLU A 186 4.54 -14.41 0.36
CA GLU A 186 4.78 -15.74 -0.22
C GLU A 186 5.49 -16.68 0.77
N ILE A 187 6.61 -16.27 1.36
CA ILE A 187 7.39 -17.14 2.27
C ILE A 187 6.69 -17.40 3.60
N THR A 188 5.79 -16.51 4.01
CA THR A 188 5.02 -16.66 5.25
C THR A 188 3.74 -17.46 5.06
N GLY A 189 3.45 -17.93 3.84
CA GLY A 189 2.21 -18.63 3.54
C GLY A 189 1.00 -17.75 3.77
N ASP A 190 1.00 -16.55 3.22
CA ASP A 190 -0.06 -15.56 3.38
C ASP A 190 -0.19 -15.07 4.83
N PHE A 191 0.95 -14.87 5.49
CA PHE A 191 1.02 -14.56 6.93
C PHE A 191 0.25 -15.57 7.82
N THR A 192 0.12 -16.82 7.37
CA THR A 192 -0.56 -17.89 8.13
C THR A 192 0.42 -18.59 9.07
N PRO A 193 0.32 -18.42 10.40
CA PRO A 193 1.28 -19.01 11.31
C PRO A 193 1.09 -20.54 11.40
N PRO A 194 2.17 -21.34 11.48
CA PRO A 194 2.07 -22.78 11.64
C PRO A 194 1.43 -23.18 12.99
N LEU A 195 1.08 -24.47 13.13
CA LEU A 195 0.40 -24.97 14.33
C LEU A 195 1.22 -24.76 15.61
N ASP A 196 2.55 -24.88 15.52
CA ASP A 196 3.49 -24.71 16.63
C ASP A 196 3.90 -23.25 16.85
N ALA A 197 3.35 -22.30 16.09
CA ALA A 197 3.64 -20.88 16.24
C ALA A 197 3.22 -20.36 17.62
N CYS A 198 4.21 -19.83 18.36
CA CYS A 198 4.00 -19.17 19.64
C CYS A 198 3.33 -17.79 19.46
N GLY A 199 2.93 -17.15 20.57
CA GLY A 199 2.27 -15.84 20.53
C GLY A 199 3.09 -14.74 19.83
N THR A 200 4.42 -14.73 20.01
CA THR A 200 5.28 -13.76 19.31
C THR A 200 5.35 -14.01 17.82
N TYR A 201 5.35 -15.28 17.39
CA TYR A 201 5.35 -15.63 15.97
C TYR A 201 4.04 -15.15 15.31
N ARG A 202 2.89 -15.48 15.91
CA ARG A 202 1.57 -15.02 15.43
C ARG A 202 1.46 -13.49 15.37
N LEU A 203 2.00 -12.80 16.39
CA LEU A 203 2.05 -11.34 16.44
C LEU A 203 2.86 -10.76 15.27
N VAL A 204 4.03 -11.32 14.97
CA VAL A 204 4.87 -10.84 13.87
C VAL A 204 4.13 -10.95 12.54
N TYR A 205 3.50 -12.09 12.24
CA TYR A 205 2.75 -12.27 11.00
C TYR A 205 1.58 -11.31 10.87
N SER A 206 0.78 -11.15 11.93
CA SER A 206 -0.33 -10.17 11.95
C SER A 206 0.15 -8.75 11.67
N ARG A 207 1.27 -8.34 12.28
CA ARG A 207 1.79 -6.97 12.13
C ARG A 207 2.49 -6.74 10.80
N LEU A 208 3.08 -7.78 10.20
CA LEU A 208 3.58 -7.70 8.82
C LEU A 208 2.44 -7.51 7.82
N GLU A 209 1.30 -8.18 8.02
CA GLU A 209 0.11 -7.99 7.21
C GLU A 209 -0.47 -6.57 7.38
N GLU A 210 -0.53 -6.05 8.60
CA GLU A 210 -0.94 -4.66 8.87
C GLU A 210 -0.01 -3.64 8.19
N LEU A 211 1.31 -3.85 8.28
CA LEU A 211 2.32 -3.01 7.65
C LEU A 211 2.22 -3.03 6.12
N GLU A 212 1.96 -4.20 5.53
CA GLU A 212 1.69 -4.32 4.08
C GLU A 212 0.46 -3.50 3.69
N GLY A 213 -0.66 -3.66 4.42
CA GLY A 213 -1.89 -2.92 4.16
C GLY A 213 -1.72 -1.40 4.29
N LEU A 214 -0.94 -0.95 5.27
CA LEU A 214 -0.58 0.46 5.45
C LEU A 214 0.22 0.98 4.25
N THR A 215 1.21 0.21 3.80
CA THR A 215 2.09 0.57 2.67
C THR A 215 1.30 0.65 1.37
N PHE A 216 0.40 -0.29 1.08
CA PHE A 216 -0.40 -0.25 -0.15
C PHE A 216 -1.32 0.96 -0.20
N MET A 217 -1.90 1.38 0.92
CA MET A 217 -2.76 2.57 0.96
C MET A 217 -1.96 3.87 0.84
N HIS A 218 -0.77 3.93 1.45
CA HIS A 218 0.20 5.02 1.26
C HIS A 218 0.52 5.17 -0.23
N VAL A 219 1.09 4.14 -0.84
CA VAL A 219 1.51 4.13 -2.25
C VAL A 219 0.33 4.40 -3.18
N HIS A 220 -0.87 3.90 -2.85
CA HIS A 220 -2.05 4.16 -3.67
C HIS A 220 -2.41 5.65 -3.71
N LEU A 221 -2.39 6.37 -2.58
CA LEU A 221 -2.66 7.80 -2.53
C LEU A 221 -1.66 8.59 -3.39
N GLU A 222 -0.40 8.17 -3.38
CA GLU A 222 0.65 8.80 -4.15
C GLU A 222 0.52 8.50 -5.65
N ASN A 223 0.61 7.23 -6.03
CA ASN A 223 0.64 6.80 -7.43
C ASN A 223 -0.67 7.10 -8.17
N ASN A 224 -1.82 7.08 -7.49
CA ASN A 224 -3.13 7.14 -8.16
C ASN A 224 -3.89 8.44 -7.92
N ILE A 225 -3.42 9.31 -7.01
CA ILE A 225 -4.08 10.60 -6.74
C ILE A 225 -3.10 11.77 -6.77
N LEU A 226 -1.98 11.72 -6.05
CA LEU A 226 -1.06 12.86 -5.93
C LEU A 226 -0.18 13.04 -7.17
N PHE A 227 0.57 12.00 -7.56
CA PHE A 227 1.55 12.05 -8.64
C PHE A 227 0.91 12.28 -10.03
N PRO A 228 -0.25 11.67 -10.39
CA PRO A 228 -0.91 11.90 -11.68
C PRO A 228 -1.36 13.36 -11.92
N ARG A 229 -1.34 14.23 -10.91
CA ARG A 229 -1.62 15.67 -11.08
C ARG A 229 -0.51 16.41 -11.80
N TYR A 230 0.69 15.81 -11.87
CA TYR A 230 1.90 16.48 -12.34
C TYR A 230 2.57 15.78 -13.52
N ILE A 231 2.42 14.45 -13.60
CA ILE A 231 2.94 13.58 -14.68
C ILE A 231 2.02 13.65 -15.91
#